data_AF-A0AAE0QGU9-F1
#
_entry.id   AF-A0AAE0QGU9-F1
#
_cell.length_a   1.000
_cell.length_b   1.000
_cell.length_c   1.000
_cell.angle_alpha   90.00
_cell.angle_beta   90.00
_cell.angle_gamma   90.00
#
_symmetry.space_group_name_H-M   'P 1'
#
loop_
_entity.id
_entity.type
_entity.pdbx_description
1 polymer ?
#
loop_
_entity_poly.entity_id
_entity_poly.type
_entity_poly.pdbx_seq_one_letter_code
_entity_poly.pdbx_strand_id
1 'polypeptide(L)' 'MFSAHFCGVSWAKPLRTTKEDFHRIAEFPNVVGCIDGTHIPIIAPSENEADFVNRRSIHSINVQ' A
#
# COMPACT_ATOMS: atom_id res chain seq x y z
N MET A 1 8.43 -8.22 13.11
CA MET A 1 7.16 -7.72 13.69
C MET A 1 6.57 -6.78 12.66
N PHE A 2 5.93 -7.34 11.63
CA PHE A 2 5.43 -6.57 10.49
C PHE A 2 4.13 -5.89 10.88
N SER A 3 4.21 -4.59 11.19
CA SER A 3 3.03 -3.74 11.29
C SER A 3 2.60 -3.39 9.87
N ALA A 4 1.75 -4.22 9.27
CA ALA A 4 1.01 -3.81 8.09
C ALA A 4 0.13 -2.64 8.53
N HIS A 5 0.48 -1.42 8.07
CA HIS A 5 -0.41 -0.28 8.16
C HIS A 5 -1.57 -0.50 7.19
N PHE A 6 -2.48 -1.41 7.53
CA PHE A 6 -3.82 -1.39 6.97
C PHE A 6 -4.41 -0.05 7.38
N CYS A 7 -4.52 0.88 6.43
CA CYS A 7 -5.09 2.20 6.67
C CYS A 7 -6.56 2.03 7.10
N GLY A 8 -6.80 1.92 8.41
CA GLY A 8 -7.98 2.41 9.16
C GLY A 8 -9.41 2.12 8.69
N VAL A 9 -9.65 1.41 7.59
CA VAL A 9 -10.99 1.05 7.13
C VAL A 9 -11.41 -0.24 7.81
N SER A 10 -12.20 -0.10 8.88
CA SER A 10 -12.93 -1.24 9.40
C SER A 10 -13.87 -1.76 8.31
N TRP A 11 -13.82 -3.07 8.06
CA TRP A 11 -14.60 -3.76 7.04
C TRP A 11 -16.13 -3.59 7.20
N ALA A 12 -16.58 -3.10 8.36
CA ALA A 12 -17.98 -2.91 8.68
C ALA A 12 -18.49 -1.46 8.51
N LYS A 13 -17.68 -0.53 8.00
CA LYS A 13 -18.14 0.85 7.76
C LYS A 13 -18.99 0.97 6.49
N PRO A 14 -20.10 1.72 6.51
CA PRO A 14 -20.84 2.06 5.30
C PRO A 14 -19.96 2.79 4.27
N LEU A 15 -20.10 2.44 2.99
CA LEU A 15 -19.30 3.00 1.88
C LEU A 15 -19.29 4.54 1.83
N ARG A 16 -20.39 5.18 2.21
CA ARG A 16 -20.49 6.65 2.26
C ARG A 16 -19.48 7.25 3.24
N THR A 17 -19.40 6.69 4.45
CA THR A 17 -18.49 7.15 5.50
C THR A 17 -17.02 6.94 5.10
N THR A 18 -16.72 5.82 4.45
CA THR A 18 -15.36 5.57 3.93
C THR A 18 -14.95 6.59 2.88
N LYS A 19 -15.84 6.94 1.94
CA LYS A 19 -15.58 7.97 0.93
C LYS A 19 -15.34 9.34 1.54
N GLU A 20 -16.15 9.73 2.52
CA GLU A 20 -16.00 11.00 3.24
C GLU A 20 -14.68 11.04 4.03
N ASP A 21 -14.31 9.95 4.68
CA ASP A 21 -13.04 9.84 5.43
C ASP A 21 -11.82 9.99 4.51
N PHE A 22 -11.78 9.28 3.37
CA PHE A 22 -10.67 9.41 2.42
C PHE A 22 -10.62 10.80 1.75
N HIS A 23 -11.78 11.36 1.40
CA HIS A 23 -11.85 12.71 0.87
C HIS A 23 -11.36 13.75 1.90
N ARG A 24 -11.62 13.55 3.19
CA ARG A 24 -11.11 14.43 4.25
C ARG A 24 -9.59 14.31 4.46
N ILE A 25 -9.00 13.14 4.21
CA ILE A 25 -7.57 12.90 4.44
C ILE A 25 -6.72 13.32 3.25
N ALA A 26 -7.16 13.00 2.04
CA ALA A 26 -6.36 13.12 0.82
C ALA A 26 -7.02 13.96 -0.27
N GLU A 27 -8.20 14.54 -0.02
CA GLU A 27 -9.00 15.30 -0.99
C GLU A 27 -9.33 14.52 -2.26
N PHE A 28 -9.18 13.19 -2.22
CA PHE A 28 -9.41 12.33 -3.37
C PHE A 28 -10.87 11.86 -3.37
N PRO A 29 -11.69 12.26 -4.34
CA PRO A 29 -13.09 11.88 -4.38
C PRO A 29 -13.25 10.40 -4.74
N ASN A 30 -14.32 9.78 -4.24
CA ASN A 30 -14.73 8.41 -4.59
C ASN A 30 -13.80 7.25 -4.17
N VAL A 31 -12.92 7.44 -3.19
CA VAL A 31 -12.10 6.34 -2.64
C VAL A 31 -12.92 5.50 -1.66
N VAL A 32 -12.93 4.18 -1.87
CA VAL A 32 -13.64 3.22 -1.00
C VAL A 32 -12.69 2.37 -0.14
N GLY A 33 -11.39 2.54 -0.33
CA GLY A 33 -10.34 1.82 0.38
C GLY A 33 -8.98 2.10 -0.27
N CYS A 34 -7.90 1.80 0.44
CA CYS A 34 -6.57 1.75 -0.13
C CYS A 34 -5.95 0.38 0.16
N ILE A 35 -5.20 -0.14 -0.80
CA ILE A 35 -4.41 -1.34 -0.63
C ILE A 35 -2.96 -0.88 -0.59
N ASP A 36 -2.36 -0.93 0.59
CA ASP A 36 -0.93 -0.70 0.74
C ASP A 36 -0.25 -2.07 0.80
N GLY A 37 0.56 -2.35 -0.22
CA GLY A 37 1.36 -3.56 -0.24
C GLY A 37 2.65 -3.36 0.56
N THR A 38 3.07 -4.37 1.31
CA THR A 38 4.29 -4.30 2.11
C THR A 38 5.50 -4.64 1.25
N HIS A 39 6.47 -3.73 1.18
CA HIS A 39 7.75 -4.03 0.54
C HIS A 39 8.61 -4.93 1.44
N ILE A 40 8.90 -6.15 0.98
CA ILE A 40 9.82 -7.07 1.62
C ILE A 40 11.20 -6.93 0.96
N PRO A 41 12.26 -6.56 1.70
CA PRO A 41 13.61 -6.51 1.16
C PRO A 41 14.04 -7.88 0.65
N ILE A 42 14.66 -7.93 -0.53
CA ILE A 42 15.22 -9.15 -1.09
C ILE A 42 16.70 -8.99 -1.38
N ILE A 43 17.42 -10.11 -1.45
CA ILE A 43 18.74 -10.12 -2.06
C ILE A 43 18.55 -9.89 -3.56
N ALA A 44 19.37 -9.02 -4.14
CA ALA A 44 19.33 -8.70 -5.56
C ALA A 44 19.37 -9.99 -6.40
N PRO A 45 18.32 -10.29 -7.19
CA PRO A 45 18.34 -11.44 -8.07
C PRO A 45 19.34 -11.20 -9.20
N SER A 46 20.04 -12.26 -9.61
CA SER A 46 21.03 -12.21 -10.71
C SER A 46 20.38 -12.04 -12.09
N GLU A 47 19.10 -12.36 -12.22
CA GLU A 47 18.30 -12.13 -13.43
C GLU A 47 17.23 -11.06 -13.15
N ASN A 48 17.07 -10.14 -14.11
CA ASN A 48 16.09 -9.06 -14.05
C ASN A 48 16.14 -8.20 -12.78
N GLU A 49 17.34 -7.94 -12.26
CA GLU A 49 17.59 -7.13 -11.06
C GLU A 49 16.80 -5.81 -11.05
N ALA A 50 16.77 -5.12 -12.20
CA ALA A 50 16.11 -3.83 -12.37
C ALA A 50 14.60 -3.86 -12.05
N ASP A 51 13.95 -5.02 -12.19
CA ASP A 51 12.51 -5.19 -11.91
C ASP A 51 12.20 -5.20 -10.41
N PHE A 52 13.23 -5.42 -9.57
CA PHE A 52 13.10 -5.50 -8.13
C PHE A 52 13.59 -4.25 -7.40
N VAL A 53 13.99 -3.21 -8.14
CA VAL A 53 14.48 -1.95 -7.58
C VAL A 53 13.32 -0.99 -7.34
N ASN A 54 13.10 -0.60 -6.10
CA ASN A 54 12.09 0.41 -5.77
C ASN A 54 12.59 1.85 -6.04
N ARG A 55 11.71 2.85 -5.88
CA ARG A 55 12.05 4.29 -6.07
C ARG A 55 13.21 4.79 -5.20
N ARG A 56 13.56 4.09 -4.13
CA ARG A 56 14.69 4.41 -3.23
C ARG A 56 15.97 3.64 -3.59
N SER A 57 16.01 2.98 -4.74
CA SER A 57 17.13 2.15 -5.20
C SER A 57 17.45 0.97 -4.28
N ILE A 58 16.43 0.41 -3.61
CA ILE A 58 16.55 -0.76 -2.75
C ILE A 58 15.81 -1.92 -3.40
N HIS A 59 16.40 -3.13 -3.35
CA HIS A 59 15.78 -4.35 -3.84
C HIS A 59 14.67 -4.81 -2.88
N SER A 60 13.41 -4.76 -3.34
CA SER A 60 12.27 -5.25 -2.57
C SER A 60 11.13 -5.71 -3.45
N ILE A 61 10.39 -6.72 -2.97
CA ILE A 61 9.16 -7.20 -3.61
C ILE A 61 7.96 -6.61 -2.87
N ASN A 62 6.98 -6.12 -3.61
CA ASN A 62 5.69 -5.73 -3.05
C ASN A 62 4.83 -6.97 -2.82
N VAL A 63 4.38 -7.18 -1.57
CA VAL A 63 3.48 -8.28 -1.19
C VAL A 63 2.15 -7.70 -0.73
N GLN A 64 1.05 -8.15 -1.36
CA GLN A 64 -0.34 -7.74 -1.11
C GLN A 64 -1.17 -8.92 -0.59
#